data_AF-A0A6H1R015-F1
#
_entry.id   AF-A0A6H1R015-F1
#
_cell.length_a   1.000
_cell.length_b   1.000
_cell.length_c   1.000
_cell.angle_alpha   90.00
_cell.angle_beta   90.00
_cell.angle_gamma   90.00
#
_symmetry.space_group_name_H-M   'P 1'
#
loop_
_entity.id
_entity.type
_entity.pdbx_description
1 polymer ?
#
loop_
_entity_poly.entity_id
_entity_poly.type
_entity_poly.pdbx_seq_one_letter_code
_entity_poly.pdbx_strand_id
1 'polypeptide(L)' 'MNEYLTYIWRPVAGGRHAFPIAAKKTPAGERVAAYCGAEADSAELHDRTEVDWIREDSCMKCWRIIADRN' A
#
# COMPACT_ATOMS: atom_id res chain seq x y z
N MET A 1 9.86 -2.42 -16.08
CA MET A 1 9.14 -1.59 -15.09
C MET A 1 9.84 -1.80 -13.76
N ASN A 2 10.51 -0.77 -13.21
CA ASN A 2 11.50 -0.78 -12.11
C ASN A 2 11.59 -2.07 -11.28
N GLU A 3 12.60 -2.90 -11.58
CA GLU A 3 12.99 -4.08 -10.80
C GLU A 3 13.60 -3.72 -9.42
N TYR A 4 13.57 -2.44 -9.05
CA TYR A 4 14.19 -1.90 -7.83
C TYR A 4 13.18 -1.55 -6.73
N LEU A 5 11.87 -1.47 -7.04
CA LEU A 5 10.87 -1.14 -6.03
C LEU A 5 10.41 -2.40 -5.30
N THR A 6 10.76 -2.51 -4.02
CA THR A 6 10.33 -3.63 -3.15
C THR A 6 8.93 -3.40 -2.55
N TYR A 7 8.46 -2.15 -2.53
CA TYR A 7 7.16 -1.78 -1.97
C TYR A 7 6.49 -0.62 -2.71
N ILE A 8 5.19 -0.45 -2.45
CA ILE A 8 4.37 0.68 -2.89
C ILE A 8 3.56 1.24 -1.73
N TRP A 9 3.38 2.55 -1.70
CA TRP A 9 2.38 3.18 -0.83
C TRP A 9 1.05 3.27 -1.57
N ARG A 10 -0.08 3.07 -0.89
CA ARG A 10 -1.42 3.29 -1.45
C ARG A 10 -2.39 3.82 -0.39
N PRO A 11 -3.19 4.85 -0.71
CA PRO A 11 -4.35 5.22 0.09
C PRO A 11 -5.42 4.16 -0.12
N VAL A 12 -5.73 3.43 0.94
CA VAL A 12 -6.82 2.44 1.02
C VAL A 12 -7.75 2.88 2.15
N ALA A 13 -8.91 2.25 2.29
CA ALA A 13 -9.83 2.62 3.36
C ALA A 13 -9.14 2.58 4.75
N GLY A 14 -9.09 3.73 5.44
CA GLY A 14 -8.48 3.85 6.77
C GLY A 14 -7.02 4.32 6.79
N GLY A 15 -6.44 4.67 5.65
CA GLY A 15 -5.18 5.41 5.59
C GLY A 15 -4.29 5.05 4.40
N ARG A 16 -3.14 5.72 4.34
CA ARG A 16 -2.10 5.43 3.36
C ARG A 16 -1.13 4.40 3.93
N HIS A 17 -1.18 3.19 3.39
CA HIS A 17 -0.39 2.04 3.84
C HIS A 17 0.66 1.64 2.81
N ALA A 18 1.66 0.88 3.26
CA ALA A 18 2.68 0.34 2.38
C ALA A 18 2.50 -1.17 2.19
N PHE A 19 2.51 -1.60 0.94
CA PHE A 19 2.32 -2.98 0.50
C PHE A 19 3.56 -3.48 -0.25
N PRO A 20 3.83 -4.79 -0.23
CA PRO A 20 4.82 -5.39 -1.13
C PRO A 20 4.47 -5.08 -2.60
N ILE A 21 5.49 -4.85 -3.45
CA ILE A 21 5.24 -4.56 -4.88
C ILE A 21 4.43 -5.66 -5.58
N ALA A 22 4.58 -6.91 -5.13
CA ALA A 22 3.87 -8.07 -5.64
C ALA A 22 2.35 -7.96 -5.48
N ALA A 23 1.86 -7.21 -4.49
CA ALA A 23 0.44 -7.03 -4.23
C ALA A 23 -0.29 -6.37 -5.42
N LYS A 24 0.39 -5.57 -6.24
CA LYS A 24 -0.19 -4.99 -7.47
C LYS A 24 -0.55 -6.02 -8.55
N LYS A 25 -0.05 -7.25 -8.43
CA LYS A 25 -0.31 -8.33 -9.38
C LYS A 25 -1.43 -9.25 -8.92
N THR A 26 -1.89 -9.07 -7.68
CA THR A 26 -2.97 -9.86 -7.11
C THR A 26 -4.28 -9.50 -7.82
N PRO A 27 -5.10 -10.49 -8.24
CA PRO A 27 -6.40 -10.24 -8.84
C PRO A 27 -7.33 -9.40 -7.96
N ALA A 28 -8.20 -8.59 -8.58
CA ALA A 28 -9.25 -7.88 -7.86
C ALA A 28 -10.19 -8.87 -7.16
N GLY A 29 -10.69 -8.51 -5.97
CA GLY A 29 -11.49 -9.40 -5.12
C GLY A 29 -10.68 -10.26 -4.15
N GLU A 30 -9.36 -10.35 -4.32
CA GLU A 30 -8.46 -10.97 -3.35
C GLU A 30 -7.93 -9.92 -2.36
N ARG A 31 -7.74 -10.35 -1.11
CA ARG A 31 -7.20 -9.49 -0.06
C ARG A 31 -5.68 -9.51 -0.04
N VAL A 32 -5.10 -8.33 0.14
CA VAL A 32 -3.66 -8.13 0.23
C VAL A 32 -3.29 -7.39 1.51
N ALA A 33 -2.19 -7.80 2.13
CA ALA A 33 -1.75 -7.24 3.41
C ALA A 33 -0.67 -6.17 3.23
N ALA A 34 -0.86 -5.05 3.90
CA ALA A 34 0.16 -4.04 4.14
C ALA A 34 1.17 -4.53 5.18
N TYR A 35 2.34 -3.90 5.25
CA TYR A 35 3.36 -4.24 6.23
C TYR A 35 2.91 -4.07 7.69
N CYS A 36 1.95 -3.17 7.96
CA CYS A 36 1.39 -3.03 9.31
C CYS A 36 0.41 -4.15 9.71
N GLY A 37 0.02 -5.01 8.75
CA GLY A 37 -1.00 -6.05 8.90
C GLY A 37 -2.42 -5.62 8.53
N ALA A 38 -2.65 -4.36 8.17
CA ALA A 38 -3.92 -3.94 7.58
C ALA A 38 -4.08 -4.63 6.22
N GLU A 39 -5.27 -5.10 5.88
CA GLU A 39 -5.52 -5.72 4.58
C GLU A 39 -6.66 -5.01 3.85
N ALA A 40 -6.52 -4.92 2.54
CA ALA A 40 -7.41 -4.22 1.63
C ALA A 40 -7.75 -5.15 0.46
N ASP A 41 -8.83 -4.84 -0.28
CA ASP A 41 -9.01 -5.49 -1.58
C ASP A 41 -7.88 -5.08 -2.51
N SER A 42 -7.34 -6.00 -3.30
CA SER A 42 -6.29 -5.70 -4.27
C SER A 42 -6.71 -4.57 -5.22
N ALA A 43 -8.00 -4.47 -5.58
CA ALA A 43 -8.52 -3.38 -6.41
C ALA A 43 -8.25 -2.00 -5.81
N GLU A 44 -8.21 -1.85 -4.49
CA GLU A 44 -7.92 -0.57 -3.83
C GLU A 44 -6.46 -0.11 -4.04
N LEU A 45 -5.55 -0.99 -4.47
CA LEU A 45 -4.18 -0.62 -4.81
C LEU A 45 -4.05 0.10 -6.16
N HIS A 46 -5.13 0.16 -6.94
CA HIS A 46 -5.17 0.70 -8.29
C HIS A 46 -6.07 1.94 -8.36
N ASP A 47 -5.85 2.75 -9.40
CA ASP A 47 -6.75 3.85 -9.79
C ASP A 47 -7.12 4.87 -8.71
N ARG A 48 -6.21 5.09 -7.73
CA ARG A 48 -6.39 6.11 -6.68
C ARG A 48 -6.19 7.53 -7.22
N THR A 49 -7.08 8.42 -6.83
CA THR A 49 -7.07 9.84 -7.22
C THR A 49 -6.06 10.63 -6.39
N GLU A 50 -5.55 11.75 -6.91
CA GLU A 50 -4.68 12.66 -6.14
C GLU A 50 -5.30 13.12 -4.82
N VAL A 51 -6.62 13.29 -4.81
CA VAL A 51 -7.38 13.67 -3.61
C VAL A 51 -7.28 12.60 -2.52
N ASP A 52 -7.33 11.31 -2.87
CA ASP A 52 -7.12 10.22 -1.91
C ASP A 52 -5.74 10.30 -1.26
N TRP A 53 -4.72 10.61 -2.05
CA TRP A 53 -3.35 10.73 -1.57
C TRP A 53 -3.13 11.89 -0.62
N ILE A 54 -3.90 12.97 -0.77
CA ILE A 54 -3.85 14.16 0.08
C ILE A 54 -4.64 13.94 1.37
N ARG A 55 -5.80 13.28 1.28
CA ARG A 55 -6.72 13.13 2.42
C ARG A 55 -6.32 12.03 3.40
N GLU A 56 -5.73 10.95 2.90
CA GLU A 56 -5.42 9.80 3.75
C GLU A 56 -4.10 9.98 4.49
N ASP A 57 -4.18 9.88 5.82
CA ASP A 57 -3.02 9.97 6.70
C ASP A 57 -2.03 8.82 6.44
N SER A 58 -0.75 9.11 6.58
CA SER A 58 0.29 8.08 6.43
C SER A 58 0.33 7.15 7.63
N CYS A 59 0.25 5.85 7.39
CA CYS A 59 0.39 4.86 8.45
C CYS A 59 1.82 4.85 8.99
N MET A 60 2.00 5.39 10.20
CA MET A 60 3.32 5.49 10.84
C MET A 60 3.92 4.12 11.19
N LYS A 61 3.10 3.08 11.38
CA LYS A 61 3.60 1.70 11.56
C LYS A 61 4.23 1.15 10.27
N CYS A 62 3.60 1.35 9.12
CA CYS A 62 4.19 1.01 7.82
C CYS A 62 5.48 1.79 7.59
N TRP A 63 5.48 3.09 7.92
CA TRP A 63 6.66 3.95 7.76
C TRP A 63 7.84 3.42 8.56
N ARG A 64 7.64 3.09 9.84
CA ARG A 64 8.69 2.58 10.72
C ARG A 64 9.23 1.23 10.24
N ILE A 65 8.36 0.30 9.83
CA ILE A 65 8.79 -1.01 9.32
C ILE A 65 9.64 -0.86 8.05
N ILE A 66 9.32 0.09 7.16
CA ILE A 66 10.13 0.35 5.97
C ILE A 66 11.45 1.01 6.35
N ALA A 67 11.42 2.01 7.24
CA ALA A 67 12.62 2.70 7.69
C ALA A 67 13.62 1.72 8.35
N ASP A 68 13.14 0.74 9.10
CA ASP A 68 13.97 -0.29 9.75
C ASP A 68 14.51 -1.37 8.77
N ARG A 69 14.00 -1.43 7.53
CA ARG A 69 14.39 -2.42 6.50
C ARG A 69 15.43 -1.89 5.51
N ASN A 70 15.69 -0.58 5.50
CA ASN A 70 16.69 0.09 4.68
C ASN A 70 17.93 0.45 5.52
#